data_AF-A0A1X0QZ39-F1
#
_entry.id   AF-A0A1X0QZ39-F1
#
_cell.length_a   1.000
_cell.length_b   1.000
_cell.length_c   1.000
_cell.angle_alpha   90.00
_cell.angle_beta   90.00
_cell.angle_gamma   90.00
#
_symmetry.space_group_name_H-M   'P 1'
#
loop_
_entity.id
_entity.type
_entity.pdbx_description
1 polymer ?
#
loop_
_entity_poly.entity_id
_entity_poly.type
_entity_poly.pdbx_seq_one_letter_code
_entity_poly.pdbx_strand_id
1 'polypeptide(L)'
;KKQKTIRKTVHSYCVGFGFRPPYQVLLDGEFCRAALEKQVYVKDAIPDLLGGLTRIVVTECILQDIKSKGHDYTSALVLAKKFETRKCPHQKEKKLVSASECIKDLVSTNNPEHFFLAIGDNQLKNAMRKIPGVPIVIVNTRKKGVGLEEMTARSKQALKEREEEKM
;
A
#
# COMPACT_ATOMS: atom_id res chain seq x y z
N LYS A 1 17.69 -2.20 -15.42
CA LYS A 1 17.64 -3.43 -14.59
C LYS A 1 16.52 -3.37 -13.53
N LYS A 2 16.48 -2.41 -12.59
CA LYS A 2 15.42 -2.31 -11.55
C LYS A 2 13.98 -2.16 -12.05
N GLN A 3 13.71 -1.29 -13.03
CA GLN A 3 12.34 -1.16 -13.60
C GLN A 3 11.84 -2.47 -14.22
N LYS A 4 12.72 -3.25 -14.85
CA LYS A 4 12.36 -4.57 -15.40
C LYS A 4 11.94 -5.54 -14.30
N THR A 5 12.61 -5.52 -13.14
CA THR A 5 12.23 -6.32 -11.97
C THR A 5 10.87 -5.89 -11.44
N ILE A 6 10.63 -4.58 -11.26
CA ILE A 6 9.36 -4.05 -10.75
C ILE A 6 8.19 -4.45 -11.66
N ARG A 7 8.33 -4.28 -12.98
CA ARG A 7 7.32 -4.69 -13.96
C ARG A 7 7.01 -6.19 -13.88
N LYS A 8 8.03 -7.03 -13.71
CA LYS A 8 7.83 -8.48 -13.49
C LYS A 8 7.08 -8.75 -12.19
N THR A 9 7.44 -8.07 -11.11
CA THR A 9 6.76 -8.20 -9.81
C THR A 9 5.29 -7.81 -9.91
N VAL A 10 4.97 -6.65 -10.49
CA VAL A 10 3.58 -6.21 -10.71
C VAL A 10 2.83 -7.23 -11.57
N HIS A 11 3.44 -7.72 -12.65
CA HIS A 11 2.85 -8.74 -13.51
C HIS A 11 2.53 -10.04 -12.75
N SER A 12 3.43 -10.52 -11.88
CA SER A 12 3.17 -11.69 -11.03
C SER A 12 1.99 -11.48 -10.08
N TYR A 13 1.82 -10.28 -9.52
CA TYR A 13 0.61 -9.95 -8.74
C TYR A 13 -0.65 -9.92 -9.60
N CYS A 14 -0.58 -9.44 -10.84
CA CYS A 14 -1.73 -9.43 -11.76
C CYS A 14 -2.18 -10.86 -12.13
N VAL A 15 -1.24 -11.70 -12.55
CA VAL A 15 -1.54 -13.07 -13.00
C VAL A 15 -1.92 -13.98 -11.83
N GLY A 16 -1.16 -13.91 -10.74
CA GLY A 16 -1.26 -14.87 -9.65
C GLY A 16 -2.20 -14.48 -8.50
N PHE A 17 -2.43 -13.18 -8.33
CA PHE A 17 -3.33 -12.65 -7.29
C PHE A 17 -4.49 -11.83 -7.85
N GLY A 18 -4.63 -11.68 -9.18
CA GLY A 18 -5.81 -11.05 -9.78
C GLY A 18 -5.83 -9.52 -9.76
N PHE A 19 -4.70 -8.86 -9.49
CA PHE A 19 -4.61 -7.40 -9.52
C PHE A 19 -4.89 -6.84 -10.92
N ARG A 20 -5.68 -5.76 -11.01
CA ARG A 20 -6.04 -5.11 -12.27
C ARG A 20 -6.04 -3.57 -12.14
N PRO A 21 -5.67 -2.83 -13.20
CA PRO A 21 -5.88 -1.39 -13.25
C PRO A 21 -7.38 -1.02 -13.21
N PRO A 22 -7.78 0.11 -12.61
CA PRO A 22 -6.91 1.04 -11.88
C PRO A 22 -6.45 0.42 -10.54
N TYR A 23 -5.14 0.37 -10.31
CA TYR A 23 -4.56 -0.24 -9.12
C TYR A 23 -4.90 0.57 -7.87
N GLN A 24 -5.49 -0.07 -6.86
CA GLN A 24 -5.83 0.59 -5.61
C GLN A 24 -4.59 0.67 -4.71
N VAL A 25 -4.20 1.88 -4.34
CA VAL A 25 -3.03 2.11 -3.49
C VAL A 25 -3.47 2.76 -2.19
N LEU A 26 -3.39 2.01 -1.09
CA LEU A 26 -3.75 2.49 0.25
C LEU A 26 -2.55 3.16 0.92
N LEU A 27 -2.66 4.46 1.18
CA LEU A 27 -1.63 5.27 1.83
C LEU A 27 -1.82 5.36 3.35
N ASP A 28 -0.72 5.33 4.10
CA ASP A 28 -0.69 5.73 5.51
C ASP A 28 0.00 7.11 5.74
N GLY A 29 -0.06 7.57 6.99
CA GLY A 29 0.56 8.82 7.42
C GLY A 29 2.08 8.83 7.34
N GLU A 30 2.70 7.70 7.69
CA GLU A 30 4.16 7.60 7.77
C GLU A 30 4.79 7.63 6.37
N PHE A 31 4.14 6.99 5.40
CA PHE A 31 4.51 7.09 4.00
C PHE A 31 4.34 8.51 3.47
N CYS A 32 3.24 9.20 3.79
CA CYS A 32 3.03 10.59 3.40
C CYS A 32 4.14 11.50 3.94
N ARG A 33 4.52 11.34 5.21
CA ARG A 33 5.62 12.07 5.85
C ARG A 33 6.94 11.81 5.13
N ALA A 34 7.29 10.54 4.92
CA ALA A 34 8.52 10.15 4.23
C ALA A 34 8.57 10.66 2.77
N ALA A 35 7.44 10.64 2.08
CA ALA A 35 7.34 11.15 0.71
C ALA A 35 7.59 12.66 0.65
N LEU A 36 7.01 13.43 1.58
CA LEU A 36 7.24 14.88 1.69
C LEU A 36 8.69 15.21 2.02
N GLU A 37 9.30 14.50 2.98
CA GLU A 37 10.70 14.68 3.37
C GLU A 37 11.66 14.46 2.18
N LYS A 38 11.32 13.51 1.29
CA LYS A 38 12.08 13.24 0.06
C LYS A 38 11.58 14.00 -1.17
N GLN A 39 10.63 14.92 -0.99
CA GLN A 39 9.99 15.70 -2.06
C GLN A 39 9.43 14.84 -3.20
N VAL A 40 8.93 13.65 -2.88
CA VAL A 40 8.33 12.71 -3.83
C VAL A 40 6.92 13.16 -4.14
N TYR A 41 6.65 13.43 -5.41
CA TYR A 41 5.30 13.72 -5.87
C TYR A 41 4.54 12.41 -6.11
N VAL A 42 3.82 11.97 -5.07
CA VAL A 42 3.20 10.64 -4.99
C VAL A 42 2.24 10.34 -6.15
N LYS A 43 1.52 11.37 -6.62
CA LYS A 43 0.52 11.24 -7.70
C LYS A 43 1.13 10.87 -9.05
N ASP A 44 2.40 11.20 -9.30
CA ASP A 44 3.10 10.82 -10.53
C ASP A 44 3.98 9.58 -10.28
N ALA A 45 4.68 9.56 -9.15
CA ALA A 45 5.67 8.53 -8.85
C ALA A 45 5.07 7.12 -8.71
N ILE A 46 3.85 6.99 -8.19
CA ILE A 46 3.17 5.70 -8.00
C ILE A 46 2.65 5.12 -9.33
N PRO A 47 1.91 5.86 -10.18
CA PRO A 47 1.55 5.37 -11.51
C PRO A 47 2.77 4.96 -12.34
N ASP A 48 3.85 5.76 -12.33
CA ASP A 48 5.09 5.45 -13.04
C ASP A 48 5.74 4.16 -12.52
N LEU A 49 5.69 3.93 -11.20
CA LEU A 49 6.21 2.72 -10.57
C LEU A 49 5.42 1.47 -11.01
N LEU A 50 4.08 1.56 -10.98
CA LEU A 50 3.20 0.41 -11.23
C LEU A 50 2.96 0.17 -12.72
N GLY A 51 3.22 1.16 -13.59
CA GLY A 51 3.09 1.04 -15.04
C GLY A 51 1.64 0.91 -15.51
N GLY A 52 0.70 1.55 -14.80
CA GLY A 52 -0.72 1.53 -15.13
C GLY A 52 -1.50 2.60 -14.37
N LEU A 53 -2.80 2.72 -14.65
CA LEU A 53 -3.68 3.65 -13.93
C LEU A 53 -3.72 3.27 -12.44
N THR A 54 -3.71 4.27 -11.56
CA THR A 54 -3.73 4.06 -10.11
C THR A 54 -4.78 4.92 -9.45
N ARG A 55 -5.48 4.33 -8.47
CA ARG A 55 -6.39 5.03 -7.58
C ARG A 55 -5.75 5.05 -6.19
N ILE A 56 -5.20 6.21 -5.85
CA ILE A 56 -4.58 6.41 -4.54
C ILE A 56 -5.69 6.77 -3.55
N VAL A 57 -5.75 6.02 -2.46
CA VAL A 57 -6.82 6.11 -1.46
C VAL A 57 -6.27 6.17 -0.03
N VAL A 58 -7.05 6.78 0.85
CA VAL A 58 -6.85 6.81 2.30
C VAL A 58 -8.16 6.44 2.99
N THR A 59 -8.14 6.06 4.26
CA THR A 59 -9.37 5.81 5.04
C THR A 59 -9.57 6.89 6.09
N GLU A 60 -10.80 7.03 6.59
CA GLU A 60 -11.07 7.96 7.68
C GLU A 60 -10.26 7.62 8.94
N CYS A 61 -10.09 6.34 9.26
CA CYS A 61 -9.22 5.91 10.38
C CYS A 61 -7.78 6.39 10.19
N ILE A 62 -7.23 6.31 8.98
CA ILE A 62 -5.88 6.79 8.67
C ILE A 62 -5.82 8.32 8.81
N LEU A 63 -6.80 9.06 8.30
CA LEU A 63 -6.84 10.52 8.43
C LEU A 63 -6.90 10.97 9.90
N GLN A 64 -7.70 10.30 10.72
CA GLN A 64 -7.80 10.58 12.16
C GLN A 64 -6.52 10.19 12.91
N ASP A 65 -5.91 9.06 12.56
CA ASP A 65 -4.61 8.64 13.11
C ASP A 65 -3.53 9.70 12.84
N ILE A 66 -3.40 10.17 11.58
CA ILE A 66 -2.48 11.26 11.20
C ILE A 66 -2.76 12.52 12.01
N LYS A 67 -4.04 12.91 12.16
CA LYS A 67 -4.44 14.11 12.91
C LYS A 67 -4.05 13.99 14.38
N SER A 68 -4.18 12.80 14.98
CA SER A 68 -3.86 12.54 16.39
C SER A 68 -2.36 12.70 16.71
N LYS A 69 -1.48 12.51 15.72
CA LYS A 69 -0.03 12.69 15.86
C LYS A 69 0.41 14.16 15.94
N GLY A 70 -0.50 15.12 15.79
CA GLY A 70 -0.25 16.52 16.05
C GLY A 70 0.52 17.26 14.95
N HIS A 71 1.16 18.36 15.35
CA HIS A 71 1.69 19.38 14.43
C HIS A 71 2.70 18.85 13.42
N ASP A 72 3.55 17.90 13.81
CA ASP A 72 4.57 17.28 12.95
C ASP A 72 3.97 16.55 11.73
N TYR A 73 2.71 16.13 11.81
CA TYR A 73 2.01 15.42 10.76
C TYR A 73 1.07 16.30 9.94
N THR A 74 1.04 17.61 10.20
CA THR A 74 0.12 18.55 9.50
C THR A 74 0.30 18.50 7.99
N SER A 75 1.55 18.56 7.51
CA SER A 75 1.84 18.49 6.07
C SER A 75 1.46 17.13 5.47
N ALA A 76 1.68 16.04 6.21
CA ALA A 76 1.28 14.71 5.80
C ALA A 76 -0.26 14.59 5.71
N LEU A 77 -0.99 15.19 6.64
CA LEU A 77 -2.46 15.25 6.62
C LEU A 77 -2.98 16.04 5.42
N VAL A 78 -2.38 17.19 5.13
CA VAL A 78 -2.73 18.00 3.95
C VAL A 78 -2.50 17.23 2.66
N LEU A 79 -1.40 16.47 2.57
CA LEU A 79 -1.15 15.60 1.42
C LEU A 79 -2.18 14.46 1.33
N ALA A 80 -2.41 13.74 2.43
CA ALA A 80 -3.34 12.61 2.50
C ALA A 80 -4.76 13.02 2.07
N LYS A 81 -5.24 14.19 2.50
CA LYS A 81 -6.56 14.74 2.14
C LYS A 81 -6.74 15.07 0.65
N LYS A 82 -5.67 15.10 -0.15
CA LYS A 82 -5.77 15.28 -1.61
C LYS A 82 -6.17 13.99 -2.33
N PHE A 83 -6.05 12.85 -1.67
CA PHE A 83 -6.41 11.55 -2.22
C PHE A 83 -7.83 11.16 -1.82
N GLU A 84 -8.38 10.16 -2.50
CA GLU A 84 -9.76 9.77 -2.28
C GLU A 84 -9.93 9.04 -0.94
N THR A 85 -10.94 9.45 -0.18
CA THR A 85 -11.32 8.74 1.04
C THR A 85 -12.15 7.50 0.71
N ARG A 86 -11.62 6.33 1.03
CA ARG A 86 -12.30 5.04 0.94
C ARG A 86 -12.97 4.70 2.27
N LYS A 87 -14.17 4.13 2.20
CA LYS A 87 -14.86 3.60 3.37
C LYS A 87 -14.15 2.35 3.89
N CYS A 88 -13.95 2.28 5.19
CA CYS A 88 -13.53 1.07 5.91
C CYS A 88 -14.71 0.51 6.74
N PRO A 89 -14.63 -0.76 7.20
CA PRO A 89 -15.66 -1.36 8.04
C PRO A 89 -15.97 -0.54 9.31
N HIS A 90 -14.93 0.04 9.91
CA HIS A 90 -15.03 0.80 11.17
C HIS A 90 -15.90 2.05 11.07
N GLN A 91 -16.00 2.66 9.87
CA GLN A 91 -16.87 3.80 9.64
C GLN A 91 -18.35 3.42 9.85
N LYS A 92 -18.76 2.21 9.42
CA LYS A 92 -20.14 1.72 9.62
C LYS A 92 -20.42 1.44 11.10
N GLU A 93 -19.42 0.91 11.80
CA GLU A 93 -19.45 0.61 13.23
C GLU A 93 -19.35 1.86 14.11
N LYS A 94 -19.19 3.05 13.50
CA LYS A 94 -18.90 4.33 14.20
C LYS A 94 -17.71 4.21 15.17
N LYS A 95 -16.76 3.33 14.85
CA LYS A 95 -15.54 3.10 15.62
C LYS A 95 -14.37 3.75 14.87
N LEU A 96 -13.56 4.54 15.57
CA LEU A 96 -12.27 4.97 15.04
C LEU A 96 -11.19 4.08 15.66
N VAL A 97 -10.44 3.40 14.81
CA VAL A 97 -9.31 2.56 15.18
C VAL A 97 -8.01 3.18 14.68
N SER A 98 -6.87 2.68 15.17
CA SER A 98 -5.56 3.09 14.65
C SER A 98 -5.42 2.82 13.15
N ALA A 99 -4.56 3.56 12.46
CA ALA A 99 -4.26 3.31 11.04
C ALA A 99 -3.82 1.85 10.80
N SER A 100 -2.97 1.33 11.69
CA SER A 100 -2.44 -0.04 11.63
C SER A 100 -3.53 -1.11 11.77
N GLU A 101 -4.48 -0.93 12.69
CA GLU A 101 -5.63 -1.83 12.86
C GLU A 101 -6.54 -1.76 11.63
N CYS A 102 -6.84 -0.56 11.13
CA CYS A 102 -7.65 -0.37 9.94
C CYS A 102 -7.06 -1.08 8.70
N ILE A 103 -5.75 -0.94 8.48
CA ILE A 103 -5.06 -1.58 7.36
C ILE A 103 -5.07 -3.11 7.52
N LYS A 104 -4.84 -3.63 8.72
CA LYS A 104 -4.90 -5.08 8.99
C LYS A 104 -6.29 -5.65 8.67
N ASP A 105 -7.35 -4.96 9.08
CA ASP A 105 -8.72 -5.44 8.84
C ASP A 105 -9.12 -5.36 7.36
N LEU A 106 -8.68 -4.31 6.65
CA LEU A 106 -8.92 -4.16 5.21
C LEU A 106 -8.20 -5.22 4.37
N VAL A 107 -6.95 -5.53 4.74
CA VAL A 107 -6.15 -6.55 4.05
C VAL A 107 -6.59 -7.95 4.47
N SER A 108 -7.01 -8.13 5.72
CA SER A 108 -7.44 -9.41 6.28
C SER A 108 -6.39 -10.51 6.02
N THR A 109 -6.81 -11.71 5.60
CA THR A 109 -5.92 -12.85 5.38
C THR A 109 -5.49 -13.05 3.92
N ASN A 110 -6.13 -12.38 2.96
CA ASN A 110 -5.87 -12.61 1.53
C ASN A 110 -5.83 -11.35 0.64
N ASN A 111 -5.95 -10.16 1.23
CA ASN A 111 -6.04 -8.89 0.49
C ASN A 111 -7.17 -8.88 -0.56
N PRO A 112 -8.44 -9.03 -0.15
CA PRO A 112 -9.55 -9.27 -1.09
C PRO A 112 -9.79 -8.10 -2.04
N GLU A 113 -9.42 -6.89 -1.60
CA GLU A 113 -9.56 -5.65 -2.36
C GLU A 113 -8.35 -5.31 -3.23
N HIS A 114 -7.34 -6.19 -3.25
CA HIS A 114 -6.14 -6.07 -4.08
C HIS A 114 -5.41 -4.74 -3.88
N PHE A 115 -5.18 -4.36 -2.62
CA PHE A 115 -4.43 -3.15 -2.31
C PHE A 115 -2.94 -3.32 -2.54
N PHE A 116 -2.33 -2.31 -3.17
CA PHE A 116 -0.94 -1.97 -2.95
C PHE A 116 -0.85 -1.12 -1.68
N LEU A 117 -0.07 -1.55 -0.69
CA LEU A 117 0.10 -0.82 0.56
C LEU A 117 1.28 0.14 0.44
N ALA A 118 1.02 1.43 0.50
CA ALA A 118 2.04 2.47 0.61
C ALA A 118 2.14 2.89 2.08
N ILE A 119 2.92 2.12 2.85
CA ILE A 119 3.01 2.22 4.31
C ILE A 119 4.44 2.45 4.80
N GLY A 120 4.59 3.26 5.84
CA GLY A 120 5.91 3.62 6.38
C GLY A 120 6.35 2.79 7.58
N ASP A 121 5.42 2.40 8.46
CA ASP A 121 5.73 1.71 9.72
C ASP A 121 6.32 0.31 9.52
N ASN A 122 7.46 0.04 10.18
CA ASN A 122 8.18 -1.22 10.00
C ASN A 122 7.47 -2.42 10.65
N GLN A 123 6.79 -2.21 11.78
CA GLN A 123 6.05 -3.30 12.43
C GLN A 123 4.84 -3.72 11.59
N LEU A 124 4.11 -2.75 11.04
CA LEU A 124 2.99 -2.98 10.13
C LEU A 124 3.47 -3.66 8.84
N LYS A 125 4.56 -3.19 8.21
CA LYS A 125 5.15 -3.86 7.04
C LYS A 125 5.49 -5.32 7.35
N ASN A 126 6.12 -5.60 8.48
CA ASN A 126 6.45 -6.97 8.89
C ASN A 126 5.20 -7.84 9.08
N ALA A 127 4.11 -7.29 9.61
CA ALA A 127 2.85 -8.00 9.70
C ALA A 127 2.25 -8.28 8.31
N MET A 128 2.22 -7.27 7.43
CA MET A 128 1.66 -7.37 6.08
C MET A 128 2.44 -8.36 5.19
N ARG A 129 3.76 -8.45 5.34
CA ARG A 129 4.59 -9.42 4.59
C ARG A 129 4.25 -10.89 4.87
N LYS A 130 3.63 -11.19 6.02
CA LYS A 130 3.19 -12.54 6.37
C LYS A 130 1.96 -12.97 5.57
N ILE A 131 1.20 -12.00 5.04
CA ILE A 131 -0.02 -12.23 4.27
C ILE A 131 0.38 -12.38 2.79
N PRO A 132 0.01 -13.49 2.12
CA PRO A 132 0.27 -13.66 0.70
C PRO A 132 -0.55 -12.66 -0.13
N GLY A 133 0.00 -12.18 -1.24
CA GLY A 133 -0.73 -11.29 -2.16
C GLY A 133 -0.78 -9.82 -1.74
N VAL A 134 0.09 -9.40 -0.82
CA VAL A 134 0.17 -8.00 -0.35
C VAL A 134 1.44 -7.32 -0.88
N PRO A 135 1.35 -6.54 -1.98
CA PRO A 135 2.47 -5.73 -2.45
C PRO A 135 2.65 -4.47 -1.59
N ILE A 136 3.90 -4.16 -1.23
CA ILE A 136 4.27 -3.01 -0.40
C ILE A 136 5.10 -2.01 -1.20
N VAL A 137 4.58 -0.79 -1.33
CA VAL A 137 5.25 0.37 -1.93
C VAL A 137 6.00 1.12 -0.83
N ILE A 138 7.25 1.47 -1.09
CA ILE A 138 8.14 2.16 -0.15
C ILE A 138 8.69 3.45 -0.75
N VAL A 139 8.99 4.43 0.10
CA VAL A 139 9.82 5.58 -0.29
C VAL A 139 11.28 5.14 -0.28
N ASN A 140 12.01 5.37 -1.37
CA ASN A 140 13.41 4.96 -1.47
C ASN A 140 14.28 5.79 -0.50
N THR A 141 15.16 5.12 0.24
CA THR A 141 16.05 5.78 1.21
C THR A 141 17.23 6.49 0.54
N ARG A 142 17.79 5.90 -0.53
CA ARG A 142 19.03 6.37 -1.19
C ARG A 142 18.79 7.32 -2.38
N LYS A 143 17.58 7.32 -2.96
CA LYS A 143 17.26 8.09 -4.17
C LYS A 143 15.86 8.68 -4.05
N LYS A 144 15.63 9.81 -4.70
CA LYS A 144 14.29 10.38 -4.81
C LYS A 144 13.37 9.43 -5.59
N GLY A 145 12.17 9.19 -5.07
CA GLY A 145 11.14 8.36 -5.69
C GLY A 145 10.69 7.20 -4.83
N VAL A 146 9.79 6.39 -5.39
CA VAL A 146 9.21 5.20 -4.74
C VAL A 146 9.80 3.91 -5.30
N GLY A 147 9.66 2.82 -4.55
CA GLY A 147 10.01 1.47 -4.94
C GLY A 147 8.90 0.50 -4.58
N LEU A 148 8.93 -0.67 -5.19
CA LEU A 148 8.08 -1.81 -4.84
C LEU A 148 8.97 -2.88 -4.21
N GLU A 149 8.57 -3.40 -3.05
CA GLU A 149 9.27 -4.53 -2.44
C GLU A 149 9.22 -5.77 -3.33
N GLU A 150 10.23 -6.61 -3.21
CA GLU A 150 10.17 -7.93 -3.84
C GLU A 150 9.07 -8.77 -3.21
N MET A 151 8.48 -9.64 -4.02
CA MET A 151 7.44 -10.55 -3.55
C MET A 151 7.96 -11.43 -2.42
N THR A 152 7.19 -11.51 -1.34
CA THR A 152 7.54 -12.28 -0.16
C THR A 152 7.61 -13.78 -0.47
N ALA A 153 8.39 -14.54 0.32
CA ALA A 153 8.45 -15.99 0.18
C ALA A 153 7.05 -16.63 0.30
N ARG A 154 6.21 -16.10 1.20
CA ARG A 154 4.81 -16.51 1.36
C ARG A 154 3.96 -16.27 0.10
N SER A 155 4.09 -15.10 -0.52
CA SER A 155 3.39 -14.83 -1.77
C SER A 155 3.88 -15.76 -2.90
N LYS A 156 5.19 -15.96 -3.02
CA LYS A 156 5.77 -16.89 -4.03
C LYS A 156 5.30 -18.33 -3.83
N GLN A 157 5.23 -18.80 -2.58
CA GLN A 157 4.74 -20.13 -2.24
C GLN A 157 3.25 -20.27 -2.62
N ALA A 158 2.41 -19.31 -2.23
CA ALA A 158 0.99 -19.34 -2.56
C ALA A 158 0.73 -19.29 -4.08
N LEU A 159 1.61 -18.67 -4.86
CA LEU A 159 1.52 -18.72 -6.33
C LEU A 159 1.79 -20.12 -6.88
N LYS A 160 2.81 -20.81 -6.37
CA LYS A 160 3.12 -22.18 -6.79
C LYS A 160 1.98 -23.15 -6.46
N GLU A 161 1.46 -23.07 -5.23
CA GLU A 161 0.34 -23.90 -4.79
C GLU A 161 -0.90 -23.70 -5.70
N ARG A 162 -1.21 -22.46 -6.08
CA ARG A 162 -2.31 -22.13 -7.00
C ARG A 162 -2.06 -22.53 -8.46
N GLU A 163 -0.80 -22.63 -8.87
CA GLU A 163 -0.43 -23.12 -10.20
C GLU A 163 -0.60 -24.65 -10.26
N GLU A 164 -0.18 -25.35 -9.21
CA GLU A 164 -0.33 -26.81 -9.04
C GLU A 164 -1.80 -27.24 -8.94
N GLU A 165 -2.65 -26.51 -8.23
CA GLU A 165 -4.10 -26.78 -8.14
C GLU A 165 -4.85 -26.65 -9.49
N LYS A 166 -4.27 -25.95 -10.47
CA LYS A 166 -4.87 -25.74 -11.79
C LYS A 166 -4.40 -26.76 -12.83
N MET A 167 -3.43 -27.62 -12.50
CA MET A 167 -2.94 -28.72 -13.34
C MET A 167 -3.70 -30.01 -13.06
#